data_AF-A0AAN9CDI7-F1
#
_entry.id   AF-A0AAN9CDI7-F1
#
_cell.length_a   1.000
_cell.length_b   1.000
_cell.length_c   1.000
_cell.angle_alpha   90.00
_cell.angle_beta   90.00
_cell.angle_gamma   90.00
#
_symmetry.space_group_name_H-M   'P 1'
#
loop_
_entity.id
_entity.type
_entity.pdbx_description
1 polymer ?
#
loop_
_entity_poly.entity_id
_entity_poly.type
_entity_poly.pdbx_seq_one_letter_code
_entity_poly.pdbx_strand_id
1 'polypeptide(L)' 'MMEQNMVLENKLIQDDCHLKCKQNLISLFDESTAEYFLNPSSCLKEIPPWFSQLKDDMKGIDIFVSTDE' A
#
# COMPACT_ATOMS: atom_id res chain seq x y z
N MET A 1 -25.06 -13.62 16.83
CA MET A 1 -25.70 -12.99 15.65
C MET A 1 -25.15 -11.58 15.40
N MET A 2 -25.20 -10.67 16.38
CA MET A 2 -24.68 -9.29 16.24
C MET A 2 -23.17 -9.22 15.99
N GLU A 3 -22.38 -10.05 16.68
CA GLU A 3 -20.92 -10.10 16.53
C GLU A 3 -20.48 -10.63 15.15
N GLN A 4 -21.19 -11.64 14.61
CA GLN A 4 -20.94 -12.15 13.26
C GLN A 4 -21.26 -11.10 12.19
N ASN A 5 -22.28 -10.27 12.40
CA ASN A 5 -22.62 -9.18 11.49
C ASN A 5 -21.52 -8.10 11.47
N MET A 6 -20.98 -7.72 12.63
CA MET A 6 -19.86 -6.76 12.70
C MET A 6 -18.59 -7.30 12.04
N VAL A 7 -18.27 -8.57 12.23
CA VAL A 7 -17.11 -9.20 11.57
C VAL A 7 -17.27 -9.20 10.06
N LEU A 8 -18.48 -9.49 9.55
CA LEU A 8 -18.76 -9.45 8.13
C LEU A 8 -18.66 -8.01 7.56
N GLU A 9 -19.23 -7.04 8.26
CA GLU A 9 -19.19 -5.63 7.87
C GLU A 9 -17.76 -5.10 7.81
N ASN A 10 -16.94 -5.39 8.84
CA ASN A 10 -15.53 -5.03 8.85
C ASN A 10 -14.76 -5.67 7.69
N LYS A 11 -15.07 -6.92 7.35
CA LYS A 11 -14.45 -7.59 6.20
C LYS A 11 -14.81 -6.90 4.89
N LEU A 12 -16.09 -6.55 4.69
CA LEU A 12 -16.54 -5.85 3.49
C LEU A 12 -15.89 -4.47 3.34
N ILE A 13 -15.74 -3.73 4.44
CA ILE A 13 -15.03 -2.45 4.47
C ILE A 13 -13.57 -2.65 4.08
N GLN A 14 -12.91 -3.65 4.66
CA GLN A 14 -11.51 -3.95 4.36
C GLN A 14 -11.32 -4.33 2.88
N ASP A 15 -12.21 -5.16 2.32
CA ASP A 15 -12.18 -5.58 0.92
C ASP A 15 -12.38 -4.39 -0.03
N ASP A 16 -13.34 -3.49 0.25
CA ASP A 16 -13.57 -2.26 -0.53
C ASP A 16 -12.36 -1.31 -0.47
N CYS A 17 -11.77 -1.14 0.72
CA CYS A 17 -10.58 -0.32 0.91
C CYS A 17 -9.39 -0.88 0.12
N HIS A 18 -9.18 -2.20 0.18
CA HIS A 18 -8.13 -2.88 -0.58
C HIS A 18 -8.32 -2.70 -2.09
N LEU A 19 -9.56 -2.85 -2.59
CA LEU A 19 -9.88 -2.68 -4.01
C LEU A 19 -9.58 -1.26 -4.50
N LYS A 20 -10.00 -0.24 -3.74
CA LYS A 20 -9.75 1.17 -4.07
C LYS A 20 -8.26 1.51 -4.06
N CYS A 21 -7.51 1.01 -3.06
CA CYS A 21 -6.06 1.15 -3.03
C CYS A 21 -5.41 0.51 -4.27
N LYS A 22 -5.84 -0.70 -4.67
CA LYS A 22 -5.35 -1.35 -5.89
C LYS A 22 -5.60 -0.53 -7.14
N GLN A 23 -6.83 -0.06 -7.32
CA GLN A 23 -7.19 0.76 -8.48
C GLN A 23 -6.36 2.06 -8.54
N ASN A 24 -6.18 2.73 -7.40
CA ASN A 24 -5.35 3.94 -7.33
C ASN A 24 -3.89 3.64 -7.69
N LEU A 25 -3.30 2.58 -7.14
CA LEU A 25 -1.92 2.20 -7.46
C LEU A 25 -1.74 1.81 -8.93
N ILE A 26 -2.71 1.11 -9.52
CA ILE A 26 -2.71 0.79 -10.96
C ILE A 26 -2.89 2.06 -11.82
N SER A 27 -3.58 3.08 -11.32
CA SER A 27 -3.68 4.35 -12.06
C SER A 27 -2.36 5.12 -12.08
N LEU A 28 -1.54 4.95 -11.04
CA LEU A 28 -0.25 5.63 -10.87
C LEU A 28 0.91 4.81 -11.45
N PHE A 29 0.78 3.50 -11.50
CA PHE A 29 1.84 2.54 -11.85
C PHE A 29 1.28 1.35 -12.63
N ASP A 30 2.14 0.47 -13.15
CA ASP A 30 1.68 -0.79 -13.74
C ASP A 30 1.10 -1.76 -12.70
N GLU A 31 0.34 -2.76 -13.16
CA GLU A 31 -0.32 -3.74 -12.28
C GLU A 31 0.64 -4.51 -11.39
N SER A 32 1.84 -4.84 -11.89
CA SER A 32 2.80 -5.60 -11.11
C SER A 32 3.48 -4.77 -10.03
N THR A 33 3.70 -3.48 -10.29
CA THR A 33 4.15 -2.51 -9.31
C THR A 33 3.08 -2.27 -8.24
N ALA A 34 1.83 -2.12 -8.64
CA ALA A 34 0.71 -1.97 -7.71
C ALA A 34 0.55 -3.20 -6.82
N GLU A 35 0.70 -4.41 -7.37
CA GLU A 35 0.66 -5.66 -6.62
C GLU A 35 1.81 -5.77 -5.61
N TYR A 36 3.03 -5.34 -5.98
CA TYR A 36 4.17 -5.29 -5.06
C TYR A 36 3.89 -4.39 -3.84
N PHE A 37 3.28 -3.23 -4.03
CA PHE A 37 2.93 -2.32 -2.91
C PHE A 37 1.88 -2.90 -1.97
N LEU A 38 0.89 -3.63 -2.50
CA LEU A 38 -0.21 -4.19 -1.70
C LEU A 38 0.17 -5.48 -1.00
N ASN A 39 0.98 -6.31 -1.65
CA ASN A 39 1.43 -7.58 -1.11
C ASN A 39 2.85 -7.89 -1.61
N PRO A 40 3.87 -7.34 -0.94
CA PRO A 40 5.27 -7.58 -1.30
C PRO A 40 5.63 -9.06 -1.31
N SER A 41 4.99 -9.85 -0.44
CA SER A 41 5.18 -11.28 -0.29
C SER A 41 4.55 -12.14 -1.38
N SER A 42 3.54 -11.65 -2.12
CA SER A 42 2.97 -12.38 -3.27
C SER A 42 3.62 -12.02 -4.58
N CYS A 43 4.45 -10.96 -4.62
CA CYS A 43 5.12 -10.56 -5.83
C CYS A 43 6.29 -11.53 -6.12
N LEU A 44 6.10 -12.40 -7.11
CA LEU A 44 7.14 -13.31 -7.62
C LEU A 44 8.25 -12.58 -8.39
N LYS A 45 8.11 -11.27 -8.62
CA LYS A 45 9.10 -10.47 -9.33
C LYS A 45 10.21 -10.07 -8.37
N GLU A 46 11.45 -10.13 -8.86
CA GLU A 46 12.56 -9.41 -8.24
C GLU A 46 12.13 -7.96 -8.00
N ILE A 47 12.54 -7.42 -6.85
CA ILE A 47 12.28 -6.03 -6.44
C ILE A 47 12.42 -5.14 -7.68
N PRO A 48 11.35 -4.44 -8.09
CA PRO A 48 11.40 -3.66 -9.32
C PRO A 48 12.58 -2.69 -9.29
N PRO A 49 13.32 -2.48 -10.40
CA PRO A 49 14.51 -1.62 -10.40
C PRO A 49 14.23 -0.19 -9.91
N TRP A 50 13.01 0.31 -10.11
CA TRP A 50 12.57 1.62 -9.63
C TRP A 50 12.41 1.69 -8.10
N PHE A 51 12.24 0.56 -7.41
CA PHE A 51 11.99 0.53 -5.97
C PHE A 51 13.21 0.95 -5.16
N SER A 52 14.42 0.56 -5.59
CA SER A 52 15.66 1.00 -4.96
C SER A 52 15.82 2.52 -5.03
N GLN A 53 15.51 3.13 -6.19
CA GLN A 53 15.54 4.58 -6.36
C GLN A 53 14.49 5.27 -5.48
N LEU A 54 13.25 4.79 -5.50
CA LEU A 54 12.18 5.34 -4.65
C LEU A 54 12.53 5.28 -3.16
N LYS A 55 13.12 4.16 -2.72
CA LYS A 55 13.56 3.97 -1.34
C LYS A 55 14.64 4.97 -0.94
N ASP A 56 15.59 5.24 -1.84
CA ASP A 56 16.65 6.21 -1.58
C ASP A 56 16.12 7.65 -1.62
N ASP A 57 15.19 7.96 -2.52
CA ASP A 57 14.50 9.26 -2.59
C ASP A 57 13.69 9.52 -1.29
N MET A 58 13.04 8.49 -0.74
CA MET A 58 12.29 8.61 0.53
C MET A 58 13.18 8.75 1.76
N LYS A 59 14.41 8.21 1.76
CA LYS A 59 15.37 8.47 2.85
C LYS A 59 15.80 9.94 2.91
N GLY A 60 15.74 10.66 1.79
CA GLY A 60 15.97 12.10 1.74
C GLY A 60 14.83 12.92 2.34
N ILE A 61 13.68 12.30 2.57
CA ILE A 61 12.55 12.86 3.33
C ILE A 61 12.69 12.42 4.79
N ASP A 62 13.86 12.67 5.40
CA ASP A 62 13.87 12.83 6.85
C ASP A 62 12.94 14.01 7.12
N ILE A 63 11.78 13.67 7.66
CA ILE A 63 10.77 14.63 8.06
C ILE A 63 11.48 15.56 9.04
N PHE A 64 11.76 16.80 8.61
CA PHE A 64 11.98 17.92 9.51
C PHE A 64 10.67 18.10 10.28
N VAL A 65 10.44 17.25 11.28
CA VAL A 65 9.51 17.56 12.36
C VAL A 65 10.25 18.65 13.11
N SER A 66 10.05 19.91 12.69
CA SER A 66 10.34 21.06 13.53
C SER A 66 9.47 20.90 14.78
N THR A 67 10.03 20.29 15.81
CA THR A 67 9.59 20.54 17.19
C THR A 67 10.01 21.97 17.49
N ASP A 68 9.14 22.92 17.15
CA ASP A 68 9.23 24.26 17.73
C ASP A 68 8.97 24.13 19.23
N GLU A 69 9.92 24.66 20.00
CA GLU A 69 9.93 24.74 21.48
C GLU A 69 8.73 25.50 22.06
#